data_AF-A0A2D6AIK9-F1
#
_entry.id   AF-A0A2D6AIK9-F1
#
_cell.length_a   1.000
_cell.length_b   1.000
_cell.length_c   1.000
_cell.angle_alpha   90.00
_cell.angle_beta   90.00
_cell.angle_gamma   90.00
#
_symmetry.space_group_name_H-M   'P 1'
#
loop_
_entity.id
_entity.type
_entity.pdbx_description
1 polymer ?
#
loop_
_entity_poly.entity_id
_entity_poly.type
_entity_poly.pdbx_seq_one_letter_code
_entity_poly.pdbx_strand_id
1 'polypeptide(L)'
;MIDKYIDVIPIREVSQIEALKKAIKDDPHGVIDPTHLVFKHSEIVGAISLNVACISWWLNEGKTSIRDTISLINVMNALMADNGKMSYILPCNRESPYYDMMKKLGFGKMSGDWGLFKKG
;
A
#
# COMPACT_ATOMS: atom_id res chain seq x y z
N MET A 1 22.92 2.28 26.58
CA MET A 1 22.77 1.91 25.16
C MET A 1 21.31 2.07 24.80
N ILE A 2 21.04 2.79 23.72
CA ILE A 2 19.70 3.26 23.40
C ILE A 2 18.99 2.18 22.58
N ASP A 3 18.24 1.35 23.30
CA ASP A 3 17.39 0.29 22.78
C ASP A 3 16.05 0.89 22.29
N LYS A 4 16.12 1.72 21.25
CA LYS A 4 14.97 2.51 20.76
C LYS A 4 14.36 2.00 19.45
N TYR A 5 14.91 0.95 18.86
CA TYR A 5 14.61 0.59 17.48
C TYR A 5 13.68 -0.61 17.40
N ILE A 6 12.99 -0.70 16.26
CA ILE A 6 12.14 -1.83 15.90
C ILE A 6 12.88 -2.74 14.93
N ASP A 7 12.67 -4.05 15.06
CA ASP A 7 13.18 -5.05 14.13
C ASP A 7 12.04 -5.59 13.27
N VAL A 8 12.26 -5.70 11.96
CA VAL A 8 11.26 -6.25 11.03
C VAL A 8 11.80 -7.53 10.42
N ILE A 9 11.09 -8.64 10.63
CA ILE A 9 11.50 -9.94 10.10
C ILE A 9 10.41 -10.56 9.23
N PRO A 10 10.77 -11.26 8.14
CA PRO A 10 9.79 -12.01 7.36
C PRO A 10 9.22 -13.15 8.19
N ILE A 11 7.93 -13.40 8.03
CA ILE A 11 7.29 -14.58 8.59
C ILE A 11 7.70 -15.78 7.75
N ARG A 12 8.29 -16.78 8.40
CA ARG A 12 8.79 -18.01 7.78
C ARG A 12 8.13 -19.25 8.35
N GLU A 13 7.53 -19.14 9.53
CA GLU A 13 6.95 -20.27 10.26
C GLU A 13 5.54 -19.98 10.77
N VAL A 14 4.74 -21.05 10.89
CA VAL A 14 3.35 -20.97 11.40
C VAL A 14 3.32 -20.52 12.87
N SER A 15 4.32 -20.90 13.66
CA SER A 15 4.48 -20.51 15.07
C SER A 15 4.48 -18.98 15.26
N GLN A 16 5.05 -18.25 14.31
CA GLN A 16 5.14 -16.79 14.31
C GLN A 16 3.77 -16.13 14.07
N ILE A 17 2.92 -16.76 13.25
CA ILE A 17 1.53 -16.31 13.02
C ILE A 17 0.68 -16.50 14.27
N GLU A 18 0.84 -17.62 14.98
CA GLU A 18 0.11 -17.87 16.23
C GLU A 18 0.55 -16.92 17.36
N ALA A 19 1.84 -16.60 17.42
CA ALA A 19 2.36 -15.57 18.32
C ALA A 19 1.76 -14.18 18.01
N LEU A 20 1.65 -13.81 16.73
CA LEU A 20 1.01 -12.56 16.28
C LEU A 20 -0.48 -12.51 16.65
N LYS A 21 -1.24 -13.60 16.41
CA LYS A 21 -2.66 -13.66 16.78
C LYS A 21 -2.87 -13.47 18.27
N LYS A 22 -1.96 -14.02 19.09
CA LYS A 22 -2.00 -13.83 20.55
C LYS A 22 -1.70 -12.37 20.93
N ALA A 23 -0.76 -11.72 20.26
CA ALA A 23 -0.43 -10.31 20.48
C ALA A 23 -1.57 -9.35 20.07
N ILE A 24 -2.37 -9.70 19.06
CA ILE A 24 -3.46 -8.86 18.51
C ILE A 24 -4.83 -9.20 19.12
N LYS A 25 -4.93 -10.19 20.02
CA LYS A 25 -6.20 -10.80 20.47
C LYS A 25 -7.30 -9.81 20.88
N ASP A 26 -6.93 -8.65 21.43
CA ASP A 26 -7.85 -7.61 21.91
C ASP A 26 -7.74 -6.28 21.13
N ASP A 27 -7.04 -6.25 19.98
CA ASP A 27 -6.89 -5.07 19.13
C ASP A 27 -7.97 -5.06 18.01
N PRO A 28 -8.83 -4.02 17.95
CA PRO A 28 -9.89 -3.92 16.94
C PRO A 28 -9.36 -3.66 15.51
N HIS A 29 -8.08 -3.35 15.35
CA HIS A 29 -7.42 -3.00 14.09
C HIS A 29 -6.31 -4.00 13.75
N GLY A 30 -6.71 -5.25 13.50
CA GLY A 30 -5.79 -6.31 13.07
C GLY A 30 -5.16 -6.09 11.69
N VAL A 31 -4.36 -7.07 11.26
CA VAL A 31 -3.60 -7.05 10.01
C VAL A 31 -4.02 -8.21 9.11
N ILE A 32 -4.28 -7.93 7.83
CA ILE A 32 -4.72 -8.91 6.84
C ILE A 32 -3.52 -9.42 6.07
N ASP A 33 -3.33 -10.74 6.02
CA ASP A 33 -2.27 -11.41 5.25
C ASP A 33 -0.84 -10.91 5.60
N PRO A 34 -0.43 -10.97 6.88
CA PRO A 34 0.86 -10.46 7.31
C PRO A 34 2.00 -11.27 6.69
N THR A 35 2.98 -10.54 6.18
CA THR A 35 4.21 -11.08 5.57
C THR A 35 5.43 -10.89 6.46
N HIS A 36 5.39 -9.90 7.36
CA HIS A 36 6.49 -9.53 8.23
C HIS A 36 5.95 -9.20 9.62
N LEU A 37 6.73 -9.52 10.65
CA LEU A 37 6.50 -9.11 12.02
C LEU A 37 7.36 -7.90 12.38
N VAL A 38 6.85 -7.06 13.27
CA VAL A 38 7.58 -5.95 13.87
C VAL A 38 7.82 -6.25 15.34
N PHE A 39 9.08 -6.21 15.76
CA PHE A 39 9.52 -6.45 17.12
C PHE A 39 10.07 -5.18 17.78
N LYS A 40 9.90 -5.07 19.10
CA LYS A 40 10.63 -4.13 19.95
C LYS A 40 10.91 -4.80 21.28
N HIS A 41 12.15 -4.74 21.77
CA HIS A 41 12.53 -5.40 23.03
C HIS A 41 12.16 -6.90 23.06
N SER A 42 12.25 -7.58 21.92
CA SER A 42 11.84 -8.98 21.70
C SER A 42 10.34 -9.28 21.79
N GLU A 43 9.48 -8.25 21.83
CA GLU A 43 8.03 -8.39 21.80
C GLU A 43 7.47 -8.04 20.43
N ILE A 44 6.43 -8.76 19.98
CA ILE A 44 5.70 -8.41 18.76
C ILE A 44 4.86 -7.17 19.03
N VAL A 45 5.16 -6.08 18.32
CA VAL A 45 4.45 -4.80 18.43
C VAL A 45 3.69 -4.44 17.15
N GLY A 46 3.73 -5.30 16.12
CA GLY A 46 2.96 -5.11 14.89
C GLY A 46 3.29 -6.13 13.80
N ALA A 47 2.68 -5.96 12.63
CA ALA A 47 2.98 -6.74 11.42
C ALA A 47 2.64 -5.96 10.14
N ILE A 48 3.25 -6.36 9.02
CA ILE A 48 3.12 -5.71 7.71
C ILE A 48 2.78 -6.76 6.64
N SER A 49 1.94 -6.37 5.69
CA SER A 49 1.57 -7.18 4.52
C SER A 49 2.22 -6.60 3.26
N LEU A 50 3.16 -7.33 2.68
CA LEU A 50 4.03 -6.86 1.59
C LEU A 50 3.71 -7.61 0.30
N ASN A 51 2.42 -7.59 -0.07
CA ASN A 51 1.85 -8.27 -1.25
C ASN A 51 1.12 -7.29 -2.19
N VAL A 52 1.15 -5.99 -1.88
CA VAL A 52 0.14 -5.06 -2.38
C VAL A 52 0.58 -4.46 -3.71
N ALA A 53 -0.17 -4.75 -4.77
CA ALA A 53 -0.14 -3.99 -6.01
C ALA A 53 -0.80 -2.61 -5.80
N CYS A 54 -0.28 -1.81 -4.86
CA CYS A 54 -0.78 -0.49 -4.52
C CYS A 54 0.32 0.53 -4.83
N ILE A 55 -0.01 1.48 -5.71
CA ILE A 55 0.88 2.59 -6.08
C ILE A 55 0.23 3.88 -5.62
N SER A 56 0.96 4.72 -4.88
CA SER A 56 0.59 6.11 -4.63
C SER A 56 1.58 7.04 -5.33
N TRP A 57 1.11 8.23 -5.75
CA TRP A 57 1.99 9.25 -6.34
C TRP A 57 1.64 10.66 -5.84
N TRP A 58 2.56 11.60 -6.07
CA TRP A 58 2.34 13.04 -5.90
C TRP A 58 3.02 13.82 -7.03
N LEU A 59 2.39 14.91 -7.49
CA LEU A 59 2.91 15.85 -8.49
C LEU A 59 2.61 17.28 -8.04
N ASN A 60 3.52 18.22 -8.30
CA ASN A 60 3.34 19.64 -7.95
C ASN A 60 2.49 20.36 -9.01
N GLU A 61 1.24 20.65 -8.67
CA GLU A 61 0.24 21.25 -9.57
C GLU A 61 0.67 22.57 -10.22
N GLY A 62 1.50 23.40 -9.55
CA GLY A 62 1.98 24.66 -10.09
C GLY A 62 3.16 24.53 -11.06
N LYS A 63 3.71 23.32 -11.22
CA LYS A 63 4.91 23.04 -12.03
C LYS A 63 4.73 21.89 -13.00
N THR A 64 3.60 21.18 -12.97
CA THR A 64 3.35 20.02 -13.82
C THR A 64 2.12 20.23 -14.67
N SER A 65 2.22 19.82 -15.93
CA SER A 65 1.12 19.79 -16.88
C SER A 65 0.37 18.47 -16.82
N ILE A 66 -0.81 18.42 -17.44
CA ILE A 66 -1.55 17.16 -17.62
C ILE A 66 -0.77 16.12 -18.44
N ARG A 67 0.10 16.58 -19.36
CA ARG A 67 0.95 15.69 -20.16
C ARG A 67 1.96 14.95 -19.29
N ASP A 68 2.47 15.60 -18.25
CA ASP A 68 3.41 14.98 -17.31
C ASP A 68 2.73 13.88 -16.50
N THR A 69 1.49 14.11 -16.06
CA THR A 69 0.67 13.09 -15.38
C THR A 69 0.44 11.85 -16.25
N ILE A 70 0.08 12.04 -17.53
CA ILE A 70 -0.13 10.92 -18.47
C ILE A 70 1.17 10.12 -18.66
N SER A 71 2.30 10.83 -18.78
CA SER A 71 3.61 10.20 -18.95
C SER A 71 3.97 9.36 -17.73
N LEU A 72 3.73 9.87 -16.51
CA LEU A 72 3.93 9.13 -15.27
C LEU A 72 3.08 7.85 -15.23
N ILE A 73 1.80 7.92 -15.61
CA ILE A 73 0.89 6.76 -15.65
C ILE A 73 1.40 5.66 -16.57
N ASN A 74 1.94 6.01 -17.74
CA ASN A 74 2.53 5.03 -18.65
C ASN A 74 3.75 4.33 -18.03
N VAL A 75 4.59 5.07 -17.31
CA VAL A 75 5.74 4.50 -16.58
C VAL A 75 5.26 3.52 -15.51
N MET A 76 4.26 3.89 -14.71
CA MET A 76 3.71 2.98 -13.68
C MET A 76 3.09 1.72 -14.29
N ASN A 77 2.39 1.84 -15.42
CA ASN A 77 1.86 0.67 -16.12
C ASN A 77 2.97 -0.28 -16.57
N ALA A 78 4.05 0.24 -17.14
CA ALA A 78 5.20 -0.55 -17.57
C ALA A 78 5.87 -1.28 -16.40
N LEU A 79 6.13 -0.56 -15.29
CA LEU A 79 6.74 -1.13 -14.09
C LEU A 79 5.87 -2.24 -13.47
N MET A 80 4.55 -2.09 -13.48
CA MET A 80 3.66 -3.14 -12.99
C MET A 80 3.64 -4.34 -13.93
N ALA A 81 3.63 -4.11 -15.24
CA ALA A 81 3.71 -5.19 -16.23
C ALA A 81 5.01 -5.99 -16.09
N ASP A 82 6.16 -5.33 -15.92
CA ASP A 82 7.46 -5.98 -15.71
C ASP A 82 7.51 -6.82 -14.42
N ASN A 83 6.75 -6.42 -13.39
CA ASN A 83 6.56 -7.19 -12.17
C ASN A 83 5.48 -8.29 -12.29
N GLY A 84 5.06 -8.62 -13.51
CA GLY A 84 4.04 -9.63 -13.80
C GLY A 84 2.64 -9.25 -13.30
N LYS A 85 2.39 -7.95 -13.05
CA LYS A 85 1.10 -7.45 -12.57
C LYS A 85 0.31 -6.84 -13.72
N MET A 86 -0.86 -7.42 -13.99
CA MET A 86 -1.81 -6.87 -14.99
C MET A 86 -2.72 -5.78 -14.42
N SER A 87 -2.67 -5.52 -13.11
CA SER A 87 -3.49 -4.48 -12.48
C SER A 87 -2.87 -3.98 -11.18
N TYR A 88 -3.23 -2.76 -10.80
CA TYR A 88 -2.83 -2.15 -9.53
C TYR A 88 -3.91 -1.21 -8.99
N ILE A 89 -3.84 -0.98 -7.68
CA ILE A 89 -4.70 -0.07 -6.92
C ILE A 89 -3.95 1.22 -6.69
N LEU A 90 -4.66 2.34 -6.71
CA LEU A 90 -4.16 3.65 -6.40
C LEU A 90 -5.10 4.35 -5.41
N PRO A 91 -4.62 4.72 -4.22
CA PRO A 91 -5.35 5.60 -3.33
C PRO A 91 -5.27 7.03 -3.85
N CYS A 92 -6.44 7.67 -3.99
CA CYS A 92 -6.57 9.07 -4.34
C CYS A 92 -7.60 9.70 -3.39
N ASN A 93 -7.14 10.68 -2.60
CA ASN A 93 -8.02 11.44 -1.72
C ASN A 93 -9.05 12.24 -2.56
N ARG A 94 -10.30 12.35 -2.07
CA ARG A 94 -11.38 13.16 -2.67
C ARG A 94 -10.99 14.63 -2.88
N GLU A 95 -10.12 15.15 -2.03
CA GLU A 95 -9.64 16.53 -2.12
C GLU A 95 -8.54 16.72 -3.16
N SER A 96 -8.01 15.64 -3.73
CA SER A 96 -7.00 15.73 -4.79
C SER A 96 -7.63 16.27 -6.07
N PRO A 97 -6.97 17.18 -6.81
CA PRO A 97 -7.46 17.63 -8.11
C PRO A 97 -7.51 16.49 -9.14
N TYR A 98 -6.79 15.39 -8.88
CA TYR A 98 -6.78 14.22 -9.75
C TYR A 98 -7.96 13.30 -9.52
N TYR A 99 -8.71 13.44 -8.42
CA TYR A 99 -9.75 12.49 -8.01
C TYR A 99 -10.81 12.27 -9.11
N ASP A 100 -11.35 13.36 -9.66
CA ASP A 100 -12.33 13.30 -10.76
C ASP A 100 -11.68 12.93 -12.10
N MET A 101 -10.38 13.19 -12.24
CA MET A 101 -9.61 12.84 -13.44
C MET A 101 -9.29 11.35 -13.52
N MET A 102 -9.23 10.62 -12.40
CA MET A 102 -8.89 9.20 -12.35
C MET A 102 -9.69 8.37 -13.35
N LYS A 103 -11.00 8.64 -13.49
CA LYS A 103 -11.86 7.95 -14.47
C LYS A 103 -11.44 8.25 -15.92
N LYS A 104 -11.10 9.50 -16.23
CA LYS A 104 -10.62 9.91 -17.56
C LYS A 104 -9.25 9.31 -17.89
N LEU A 105 -8.44 9.07 -16.87
CA LEU A 105 -7.14 8.37 -16.96
C LEU A 105 -7.30 6.84 -17.05
N GLY A 106 -8.54 6.35 -17.14
CA GLY A 106 -8.89 4.96 -17.34
C GLY A 106 -8.73 4.11 -16.07
N PHE A 107 -8.83 4.71 -14.89
CA PHE A 107 -8.97 3.96 -13.64
C PHE A 107 -10.46 3.77 -13.32
N GLY A 108 -10.82 2.58 -12.83
CA GLY A 108 -12.14 2.31 -12.27
C GLY A 108 -12.16 2.64 -10.79
N LYS A 109 -13.14 3.43 -10.34
CA LYS A 109 -13.37 3.63 -8.90
C LYS A 109 -13.80 2.30 -8.28
N MET A 110 -13.12 1.89 -7.20
CA MET A 110 -13.50 0.69 -6.45
C MET A 110 -14.71 0.99 -5.57
N SER A 111 -15.46 -0.05 -5.20
CA SER A 111 -16.61 0.10 -4.30
C SER A 111 -16.17 0.58 -2.90
N GLY A 112 -17.02 1.36 -2.25
CA GLY A 112 -16.76 1.96 -0.94
C GLY A 112 -16.22 3.39 -1.01
N ASP A 113 -16.05 4.00 0.16
CA ASP A 113 -15.71 5.42 0.29
C ASP A 113 -14.21 5.72 0.40
N TRP A 114 -13.38 4.68 0.35
CA TRP A 114 -11.94 4.69 0.63
C TRP A 114 -11.04 5.45 -0.37
N GLY A 115 -11.61 6.07 -1.41
CA GLY A 115 -10.84 6.78 -2.43
C GLY A 115 -9.89 5.87 -3.21
N LEU A 116 -10.25 4.59 -3.39
CA LEU A 116 -9.42 3.63 -4.11
C LEU A 116 -9.84 3.52 -5.58
N PHE A 117 -8.85 3.52 -6.45
CA PHE A 117 -9.00 3.41 -7.89
C PHE A 117 -8.17 2.24 -8.41
N LYS A 118 -8.73 1.44 -9.32
CA LYS A 118 -8.03 0.31 -9.93
C LYS A 118 -7.70 0.61 -11.38
N LYS A 119 -6.46 0.35 -11.77
CA LYS A 119 -6.03 0.26 -13.17
C LYS A 119 -5.89 -1.21 -13.56
N GLY A 120 -6.43 -1.59 -14.70
CA GLY A 120 -6.30 -2.92 -15.30
C GLY A 120 -5.97 -2.83 -16.76
#